data_AF-A0A2H0A4P7-F1
#
_entry.id   AF-A0A2H0A4P7-F1
#
_cell.length_a   1.000
_cell.length_b   1.000
_cell.length_c   1.000
_cell.angle_alpha   90.00
_cell.angle_beta   90.00
_cell.angle_gamma   90.00
#
_symmetry.space_group_name_H-M   'P 1'
#
loop_
_entity.id
_entity.type
_entity.pdbx_description
1 polymer ?
#
loop_
_entity_poly.entity_id
_entity_poly.type
_entity_poly.pdbx_seq_one_letter_code
_entity_poly.pdbx_strand_id
1 'polypeptide(L)'
;MSEFYGIKIEDIFNSMKDRFRPEGAAGIENTFGYAIKGIGGWKLTIAKGAMAVDKTDDLSGCDVVLDTDGETFVGLTIGKVDAMSAFTSRKIKVKGAFNTFGLTSRMFHKYMTPGQETRQAQEMIALKKTISVNQRFATGPVFGKFLKGLKEKKILAVKCPVCGRLQSPPREACAICRVRNTEWVEIGPKGEMRMLEYCYYASPDPLTGETRETPYGAIGILLDGCKDEEVFWHLLRPDQLGKVKMGSVLNGKVTHGTRLRPVWNERRTGTIEDIKYFEIDE
;
A
#
# COMPACT_ATOMS: atom_id res chain seq x y z
N MET A 1 -7.20 22.22 -40.00
CA MET A 1 -5.85 21.60 -39.98
C MET A 1 -6.00 20.27 -39.23
N SER A 2 -5.63 19.14 -39.84
CA SER A 2 -5.77 17.78 -39.24
C SER A 2 -4.51 17.31 -38.52
N GLU A 3 -3.62 18.24 -38.17
CA GLU A 3 -2.34 17.99 -37.52
C GLU A 3 -2.32 18.65 -36.13
N PHE A 4 -2.00 17.86 -35.11
CA PHE A 4 -1.90 18.30 -33.72
C PHE A 4 -0.64 17.72 -33.11
N TYR A 5 0.08 18.49 -32.30
CA TYR A 5 1.38 18.07 -31.73
C TYR A 5 2.41 17.58 -32.78
N GLY A 6 2.30 18.04 -34.03
CA GLY A 6 3.14 17.59 -35.16
C GLY A 6 2.75 16.22 -35.74
N ILE A 7 1.53 15.73 -35.48
CA ILE A 7 1.05 14.42 -35.88
C ILE A 7 -0.26 14.57 -36.64
N LYS A 8 -0.36 13.96 -37.83
CA LYS A 8 -1.63 13.89 -38.56
C LYS A 8 -2.48 12.76 -38.00
N ILE A 9 -3.77 13.01 -37.87
CA ILE A 9 -4.72 12.02 -37.34
C ILE A 9 -4.74 10.75 -38.20
N GLU A 10 -4.65 10.91 -39.52
CA GLU A 10 -4.55 9.80 -40.47
C GLU A 10 -3.36 8.87 -40.17
N ASP A 11 -2.22 9.38 -39.72
CA ASP A 11 -1.03 8.57 -39.42
C ASP A 11 -1.27 7.65 -38.21
N ILE A 12 -2.10 8.09 -37.25
CA ILE A 12 -2.49 7.26 -36.10
C ILE A 12 -3.33 6.08 -36.56
N PHE A 13 -4.30 6.30 -37.44
CA PHE A 13 -5.17 5.24 -37.97
C PHE A 13 -4.43 4.31 -38.95
N ASN A 14 -3.62 4.86 -39.85
CA ASN A 14 -2.82 4.08 -40.80
C ASN A 14 -1.83 3.16 -40.09
N SER A 15 -1.24 3.61 -38.98
CA SER A 15 -0.33 2.79 -38.17
C SER A 15 -1.03 1.73 -37.30
N MET A 16 -2.36 1.70 -37.22
CA MET A 16 -3.05 0.74 -36.34
C MET A 16 -2.74 -0.71 -36.74
N LYS A 17 -2.65 -0.99 -38.05
CA LYS A 17 -2.35 -2.33 -38.55
C LYS A 17 -0.99 -2.84 -38.06
N ASP A 18 0.04 -1.99 -38.08
CA ASP A 18 1.39 -2.34 -37.66
C ASP A 18 1.52 -2.45 -36.13
N ARG A 19 0.62 -1.79 -35.39
CA ARG A 19 0.60 -1.79 -33.92
C ARG A 19 -0.34 -2.84 -33.33
N PHE A 20 -1.08 -3.58 -34.15
CA PHE A 20 -2.10 -4.52 -33.69
C PHE A 20 -1.51 -5.72 -32.97
N ARG A 21 -2.15 -6.13 -31.88
CA ARG A 21 -1.77 -7.24 -31.00
C ARG A 21 -2.85 -8.32 -31.04
N PRO A 22 -2.69 -9.37 -31.88
CA PRO A 22 -3.68 -10.42 -32.00
C PRO A 22 -4.04 -11.09 -30.66
N GLU A 23 -3.05 -11.25 -29.77
CA GLU A 23 -3.26 -11.80 -28.42
C GLU A 23 -4.14 -10.89 -27.55
N GLY A 24 -4.05 -9.58 -27.72
CA GLY A 24 -4.90 -8.59 -27.06
C GLY A 24 -6.33 -8.57 -27.59
N ALA A 25 -6.53 -9.02 -28.83
CA ALA A 25 -7.83 -9.07 -29.49
C ALA A 25 -8.60 -10.39 -29.28
N ALA A 26 -8.01 -11.35 -28.55
CA ALA A 26 -8.65 -12.65 -28.31
C ALA A 26 -10.04 -12.51 -27.66
N GLY A 27 -11.05 -13.11 -28.29
CA GLY A 27 -12.44 -13.10 -27.84
C GLY A 27 -13.19 -11.77 -28.03
N ILE A 28 -12.61 -10.81 -28.74
CA ILE A 28 -13.25 -9.52 -29.05
C ILE A 28 -13.86 -9.61 -30.45
N GLU A 29 -15.16 -9.31 -30.54
CA GLU A 29 -15.93 -9.26 -31.78
C GLU A 29 -16.74 -7.95 -31.75
N ASN A 30 -16.04 -6.82 -31.90
CA ASN A 30 -16.63 -5.50 -31.71
C ASN A 30 -16.20 -4.50 -32.77
N THR A 31 -17.07 -3.51 -32.98
CA THR A 31 -16.84 -2.38 -33.88
C THR A 31 -16.76 -1.07 -33.10
N PHE A 32 -15.68 -0.32 -33.30
CA PHE A 32 -15.34 0.91 -32.60
C PHE A 32 -15.35 2.08 -33.58
N GLY A 33 -16.22 3.05 -33.36
CA GLY A 33 -16.28 4.29 -34.12
C GLY A 33 -15.45 5.40 -33.47
N TYR A 34 -14.83 6.24 -34.29
CA TYR A 34 -14.11 7.44 -33.89
C TYR A 34 -14.67 8.60 -34.68
N ALA A 35 -15.52 9.42 -34.06
CA ALA A 35 -16.05 10.65 -34.61
C ALA A 35 -15.15 11.82 -34.19
N ILE A 36 -14.25 12.24 -35.08
CA ILE A 36 -13.32 13.35 -34.82
C ILE A 36 -13.90 14.64 -35.41
N LYS A 37 -14.33 15.55 -34.53
CA LYS A 37 -15.07 16.77 -34.89
C LYS A 37 -14.30 17.61 -35.91
N GLY A 38 -14.94 17.90 -37.04
CA GLY A 38 -14.40 18.74 -38.11
C GLY A 38 -13.28 18.10 -38.93
N ILE A 39 -13.03 16.78 -38.77
CA ILE A 39 -11.94 16.07 -39.46
C ILE A 39 -12.45 14.83 -40.19
N GLY A 40 -13.26 13.99 -39.53
CA GLY A 40 -13.86 12.81 -40.16
C GLY A 40 -14.16 11.68 -39.19
N GLY A 41 -14.74 10.61 -39.71
CA GLY A 41 -15.01 9.38 -38.98
C GLY A 41 -14.08 8.23 -39.36
N TRP A 42 -13.77 7.37 -38.38
CA TRP A 42 -13.10 6.09 -38.61
C TRP A 42 -13.83 4.97 -37.90
N LYS A 43 -13.89 3.80 -38.53
CA LYS A 43 -14.47 2.58 -38.00
C LYS A 43 -13.40 1.50 -37.89
N LEU A 44 -13.11 1.06 -36.68
CA LEU A 44 -12.25 -0.08 -36.38
C LEU A 44 -13.14 -1.31 -36.14
N THR A 45 -12.99 -2.34 -36.95
CA THR A 45 -13.69 -3.61 -36.80
C THR A 45 -12.70 -4.65 -36.29
N ILE A 46 -13.02 -5.33 -35.19
CA ILE A 46 -12.28 -6.47 -34.66
C ILE A 46 -13.15 -7.70 -34.83
N ALA A 47 -12.67 -8.68 -35.59
CA ALA A 47 -13.37 -9.94 -35.79
C ALA A 47 -12.38 -11.08 -36.04
N LYS A 48 -12.64 -12.25 -35.44
CA LYS A 48 -11.84 -13.47 -35.61
C LYS A 48 -10.35 -13.26 -35.34
N GLY A 49 -10.02 -12.41 -34.36
CA GLY A 49 -8.63 -12.08 -34.01
C GLY A 49 -7.88 -11.21 -35.04
N ALA A 50 -8.59 -10.66 -36.04
CA ALA A 50 -8.07 -9.73 -37.02
C ALA A 50 -8.69 -8.34 -36.84
N MET A 51 -8.07 -7.33 -37.45
CA MET A 51 -8.58 -5.97 -37.47
C MET A 51 -8.74 -5.41 -38.88
N ALA A 52 -9.71 -4.52 -39.05
CA ALA A 52 -9.85 -3.64 -40.21
C ALA A 52 -10.16 -2.22 -39.71
N VAL A 53 -9.58 -1.21 -40.36
CA VAL A 53 -9.88 0.20 -40.07
C VAL A 53 -10.23 0.92 -41.37
N ASP A 54 -11.40 1.54 -41.39
CA ASP A 54 -11.94 2.21 -42.56
C ASP A 54 -12.27 3.66 -42.21
N LYS A 55 -11.92 4.61 -43.10
CA LYS A 55 -12.39 5.99 -42.98
C LYS A 55 -13.83 6.04 -43.49
N THR A 56 -14.76 6.47 -42.65
CA THR A 56 -16.19 6.51 -42.96
C THR A 56 -16.90 7.55 -42.10
N ASP A 57 -17.78 8.32 -42.70
CA ASP A 57 -18.64 9.26 -41.95
C ASP A 57 -19.88 8.55 -41.38
N ASP A 58 -20.21 7.36 -41.89
CA ASP A 58 -21.22 6.49 -41.31
C ASP A 58 -20.63 5.63 -40.21
N LEU A 59 -20.96 5.98 -38.97
CA LEU A 59 -20.62 5.24 -37.75
C LEU A 59 -21.85 4.52 -37.17
N SER A 60 -22.97 4.48 -37.90
CA SER A 60 -24.12 3.68 -37.51
C SER A 60 -23.74 2.20 -37.49
N GLY A 61 -24.15 1.49 -36.44
CA GLY A 61 -23.78 0.08 -36.22
C GLY A 61 -22.44 -0.16 -35.52
N CYS A 62 -21.70 0.87 -35.11
CA CYS A 62 -20.59 0.68 -34.16
C CYS A 62 -21.14 0.35 -32.77
N ASP A 63 -20.57 -0.65 -32.08
CA ASP A 63 -20.94 -0.98 -30.69
C ASP A 63 -20.62 0.16 -29.73
N VAL A 64 -19.56 0.90 -30.04
CA VAL A 64 -19.14 2.06 -29.26
C VAL A 64 -18.55 3.13 -30.18
N VAL A 65 -18.85 4.40 -29.91
CA VAL A 65 -18.33 5.54 -30.67
C VAL A 65 -17.69 6.56 -29.73
N LEU A 66 -16.41 6.86 -29.96
CA LEU A 66 -15.70 7.99 -29.36
C LEU A 66 -16.01 9.27 -30.13
N ASP A 67 -16.49 10.30 -29.46
CA ASP A 67 -16.80 11.62 -30.01
C ASP A 67 -15.90 12.65 -29.31
N THR A 68 -14.96 13.25 -30.07
CA THR A 68 -13.90 14.11 -29.55
C THR A 68 -13.39 15.09 -30.61
N ASP A 69 -12.69 16.15 -30.21
CA ASP A 69 -11.88 16.95 -31.14
C ASP A 69 -10.51 16.29 -31.43
N GLY A 70 -9.86 16.77 -32.49
CA GLY A 70 -8.60 16.21 -32.98
C GLY A 70 -7.41 16.42 -32.03
N GLU A 71 -7.33 17.56 -31.36
CA GLU A 71 -6.26 17.84 -30.40
C GLU A 71 -6.31 16.86 -29.22
N THR A 72 -7.50 16.66 -28.67
CA THR A 72 -7.76 15.73 -27.58
C THR A 72 -7.47 14.30 -28.02
N PHE A 73 -7.90 13.89 -29.22
CA PHE A 73 -7.63 12.55 -29.75
C PHE A 73 -6.14 12.24 -29.87
N VAL A 74 -5.38 13.15 -30.51
CA VAL A 74 -3.92 12.98 -30.66
C VAL A 74 -3.24 13.00 -29.29
N GLY A 75 -3.64 13.93 -28.42
CA GLY A 75 -3.09 14.07 -27.07
C GLY A 75 -3.26 12.82 -26.21
N LEU A 76 -4.42 12.16 -26.27
CA LEU A 76 -4.67 10.88 -25.60
C LEU A 76 -3.75 9.78 -26.14
N THR A 77 -3.65 9.71 -27.46
CA THR A 77 -2.89 8.65 -28.16
C THR A 77 -1.41 8.66 -27.78
N ILE A 78 -0.82 9.86 -27.63
CA ILE A 78 0.59 10.02 -27.22
C ILE A 78 0.79 10.12 -25.70
N GLY A 79 -0.29 10.17 -24.92
CA GLY A 79 -0.26 10.30 -23.46
C GLY A 79 0.08 11.71 -22.94
N LYS A 80 -0.13 12.75 -23.76
CA LYS A 80 -0.05 14.17 -23.33
C LYS A 80 -1.34 14.65 -22.67
N VAL A 81 -2.46 14.00 -22.96
CA VAL A 81 -3.76 14.27 -22.35
C VAL A 81 -4.17 13.06 -21.53
N ASP A 82 -4.51 13.30 -20.27
CA ASP A 82 -5.08 12.29 -19.38
C ASP A 82 -6.55 12.02 -19.72
N ALA A 83 -6.93 10.74 -19.80
CA ALA A 83 -8.25 10.31 -20.22
C ALA A 83 -9.35 10.72 -19.23
N MET A 84 -9.07 10.69 -17.91
CA MET A 84 -10.04 11.07 -16.89
C MET A 84 -10.33 12.58 -16.95
N SER A 85 -9.28 13.38 -17.05
CA SER A 85 -9.37 14.84 -17.16
C SER A 85 -10.13 15.28 -18.42
N ALA A 86 -9.89 14.62 -19.55
CA ALA A 86 -10.59 14.90 -20.81
C ALA A 86 -12.08 14.48 -20.79
N PHE A 87 -12.41 13.41 -20.06
CA PHE A 87 -13.79 13.00 -19.83
C PHE A 87 -14.53 13.99 -18.91
N THR A 88 -13.95 14.35 -17.75
CA THR A 88 -14.57 15.31 -16.81
C THR A 88 -14.77 16.69 -17.42
N SER A 89 -13.83 17.13 -18.28
CA SER A 89 -13.95 18.39 -19.03
C SER A 89 -14.87 18.32 -20.26
N ARG A 90 -15.54 17.18 -20.49
CA ARG A 90 -16.48 16.93 -21.60
C ARG A 90 -15.86 17.07 -22.99
N LYS A 91 -14.53 16.98 -23.10
CA LYS A 91 -13.82 16.94 -24.39
C LYS A 91 -13.98 15.59 -25.08
N ILE A 92 -14.15 14.53 -24.29
CA ILE A 92 -14.46 13.18 -24.76
C ILE A 92 -15.90 12.83 -24.39
N LYS A 93 -16.64 12.28 -25.35
CA LYS A 93 -17.92 11.61 -25.12
C LYS A 93 -17.87 10.21 -25.72
N VAL A 94 -18.26 9.20 -24.96
CA VAL A 94 -18.40 7.84 -25.46
C VAL A 94 -19.88 7.51 -25.60
N LYS A 95 -20.33 7.16 -26.81
CA LYS A 95 -21.68 6.65 -27.08
C LYS A 95 -21.61 5.13 -27.10
N GLY A 96 -22.26 4.47 -26.16
CA GLY A 96 -22.12 3.02 -25.92
C GLY A 96 -21.40 2.73 -24.60
N ALA A 97 -20.94 1.48 -24.42
CA ALA A 97 -20.29 1.07 -23.18
C ALA A 97 -18.82 1.53 -23.11
N PHE A 98 -18.49 2.36 -22.12
CA PHE A 98 -17.14 2.89 -21.92
C PHE A 98 -16.08 1.78 -21.75
N ASN A 99 -16.41 0.72 -21.02
CA ASN A 99 -15.52 -0.42 -20.82
C ASN A 99 -15.18 -1.13 -22.14
N THR A 100 -16.11 -1.17 -23.09
CA THR A 100 -15.87 -1.71 -24.43
C THR A 100 -14.80 -0.87 -25.12
N PHE A 101 -14.94 0.47 -25.15
CA PHE A 101 -13.92 1.35 -25.75
C PHE A 101 -12.53 1.15 -25.10
N GLY A 102 -12.49 0.93 -23.78
CA GLY A 102 -11.25 0.65 -23.06
C GLY A 102 -10.48 -0.59 -23.56
N LEU A 103 -11.15 -1.56 -24.19
CA LEU A 103 -10.51 -2.73 -24.78
C LEU A 103 -9.49 -2.37 -25.88
N THR A 104 -9.63 -1.22 -26.53
CA THR A 104 -8.68 -0.76 -27.56
C THR A 104 -7.25 -0.64 -27.01
N SER A 105 -7.07 -0.28 -25.75
CA SER A 105 -5.76 -0.14 -25.10
C SER A 105 -4.92 -1.43 -25.07
N ARG A 106 -5.55 -2.60 -24.96
CA ARG A 106 -4.84 -3.90 -24.94
C ARG A 106 -4.59 -4.47 -26.34
N MET A 107 -5.33 -4.00 -27.35
CA MET A 107 -5.24 -4.48 -28.73
C MET A 107 -4.13 -3.81 -29.55
N PHE A 108 -3.51 -2.74 -29.05
CA PHE A 108 -2.50 -1.99 -29.78
C PHE A 108 -1.26 -1.69 -28.93
N HIS A 109 -0.09 -1.77 -29.55
CA HIS A 109 1.10 -1.11 -29.02
C HIS A 109 0.89 0.42 -29.05
N LYS A 110 1.54 1.11 -28.11
CA LYS A 110 1.48 2.57 -28.00
C LYS A 110 1.93 3.20 -29.32
N TYR A 111 1.22 4.23 -29.78
CA TYR A 111 1.64 5.00 -30.94
C TYR A 111 2.96 5.71 -30.62
N MET A 112 3.95 5.51 -31.47
CA MET A 112 5.24 6.21 -31.40
C MET A 112 5.23 7.33 -32.42
N THR A 113 5.60 8.54 -31.99
CA THR A 113 5.72 9.66 -32.93
C THR A 113 6.88 9.42 -33.89
N PRO A 114 6.74 9.77 -35.18
CA PRO A 114 7.85 9.67 -36.13
C PRO A 114 9.08 10.43 -35.60
N GLY A 115 10.20 9.72 -35.39
CA GLY A 115 11.44 10.28 -34.85
C GLY A 115 11.63 10.15 -33.33
N GLN A 116 10.66 9.66 -32.56
CA GLN A 116 10.90 9.23 -31.17
C GLN A 116 11.52 7.84 -31.16
N GLU A 117 12.78 7.74 -30.78
CA GLU A 117 13.38 6.46 -30.38
C GLU A 117 12.66 5.92 -29.14
N THR A 118 12.15 4.70 -29.24
CA THR A 118 11.71 3.92 -28.08
C THR A 118 12.94 3.67 -27.21
N ARG A 119 13.17 4.50 -26.17
CA ARG A 119 14.07 4.09 -25.09
C ARG A 119 13.44 2.84 -24.49
N GLN A 120 14.01 1.67 -24.79
CA GLN A 120 13.69 0.46 -24.05
C GLN A 120 13.75 0.81 -22.57
N ALA A 121 12.67 0.51 -21.83
CA ALA A 121 12.67 0.66 -20.40
C ALA A 121 13.89 -0.09 -19.88
N GLN A 122 14.86 0.65 -19.34
CA GLN A 122 16.09 0.07 -18.86
C GLN A 122 15.71 -0.93 -17.78
N GLU A 123 16.16 -2.18 -17.93
CA GLU A 123 15.87 -3.21 -16.94
C GLU A 123 16.42 -2.76 -15.59
N MET A 124 15.53 -2.62 -14.61
CA MET A 124 15.90 -2.22 -13.25
C MET A 124 16.51 -3.43 -12.55
N ILE A 125 17.84 -3.49 -12.51
CA ILE A 125 18.56 -4.49 -11.74
C ILE A 125 18.50 -4.09 -10.26
N ALA A 126 17.74 -4.83 -9.46
CA ALA A 126 17.67 -4.63 -8.02
C ALA A 126 18.48 -5.68 -7.26
N LEU A 127 19.51 -5.26 -6.53
CA LEU A 127 20.22 -6.11 -5.58
C LEU A 127 19.56 -5.97 -4.20
N LYS A 128 18.75 -6.96 -3.80
CA LYS A 128 18.19 -7.01 -2.44
C LYS A 128 19.28 -7.46 -1.47
N LYS A 129 19.74 -6.55 -0.60
CA LYS A 129 20.70 -6.86 0.45
C LYS A 129 20.41 -6.04 1.70
N THR A 130 20.35 -6.69 2.85
CA THR A 130 20.37 -6.02 4.15
C THR A 130 21.74 -5.38 4.35
N ILE A 131 21.79 -4.06 4.41
CA ILE A 131 23.03 -3.32 4.61
C ILE A 131 23.45 -3.48 6.07
N SER A 132 24.54 -4.20 6.31
CA SER A 132 25.15 -4.27 7.63
C SER A 132 26.30 -3.26 7.70
N VAL A 133 26.19 -2.31 8.63
CA VAL A 133 27.29 -1.44 9.01
C VAL A 133 27.95 -2.08 10.23
N ASN A 134 29.28 -2.20 10.25
CA ASN A 134 30.02 -2.79 11.37
C ASN A 134 30.06 -1.84 12.59
N GLN A 135 28.89 -1.60 13.17
CA GLN A 135 28.64 -0.75 14.32
C GLN A 135 28.04 -1.60 15.43
N ARG A 136 28.46 -1.33 16.67
CA ARG A 136 27.94 -2.00 17.85
C ARG A 136 27.30 -0.98 18.77
N PHE A 137 26.00 -1.08 18.96
CA PHE A 137 25.28 -0.32 19.97
C PHE A 137 25.24 -1.12 21.27
N ALA A 138 25.75 -0.53 22.36
CA ALA A 138 25.65 -1.13 23.68
C ALA A 138 24.25 -0.87 24.26
N THR A 139 23.58 -1.91 24.72
CA THR A 139 22.25 -1.81 25.36
C THR A 139 22.30 -1.24 26.78
N GLY A 140 23.49 -1.00 27.33
CA GLY A 140 23.67 -0.51 28.69
C GLY A 140 23.22 -1.51 29.77
N PRO A 141 23.41 -1.18 31.05
CA PRO A 141 23.10 -2.08 32.16
C PRO A 141 21.59 -2.26 32.37
N VAL A 142 20.78 -1.24 32.09
CA VAL A 142 19.33 -1.29 32.30
C VAL A 142 18.61 -2.03 31.19
N PHE A 143 18.76 -1.57 29.95
CA PHE A 143 18.07 -2.21 28.82
C PHE A 143 18.61 -3.63 28.58
N GLY A 144 19.92 -3.85 28.77
CA GLY A 144 20.53 -5.17 28.70
C GLY A 144 19.94 -6.19 29.71
N LYS A 145 19.58 -5.76 30.93
CA LYS A 145 18.91 -6.63 31.91
C LYS A 145 17.48 -6.97 31.48
N PHE A 146 16.74 -6.00 30.96
CA PHE A 146 15.39 -6.24 30.43
C PHE A 146 15.38 -7.21 29.25
N LEU A 147 16.26 -7.01 28.28
CA LEU A 147 16.38 -7.92 27.12
C LEU A 147 16.81 -9.34 27.52
N LYS A 148 17.64 -9.50 28.57
CA LYS A 148 17.92 -10.81 29.16
C LYS A 148 16.68 -11.43 29.80
N GLY A 149 15.84 -10.64 30.46
CA GLY A 149 14.55 -11.09 30.98
C GLY A 149 13.65 -11.66 29.88
N LEU A 150 13.56 -10.99 28.73
CA LEU A 150 12.77 -11.47 27.58
C LEU A 150 13.25 -12.84 27.07
N LYS A 151 14.57 -13.10 27.06
CA LYS A 151 15.11 -14.45 26.73
C LYS A 151 14.57 -15.54 27.64
N GLU A 152 14.37 -15.21 28.91
CA GLU A 152 13.86 -16.08 29.96
C GLU A 152 12.33 -16.09 30.05
N LYS A 153 11.62 -15.47 29.10
CA LYS A 153 10.16 -15.30 29.11
C LYS A 153 9.63 -14.48 30.29
N LYS A 154 10.42 -13.53 30.79
CA LYS A 154 10.07 -12.62 31.88
C LYS A 154 9.99 -11.19 31.37
N ILE A 155 8.95 -10.46 31.76
CA ILE A 155 8.84 -9.03 31.48
C ILE A 155 9.18 -8.27 32.76
N LEU A 156 10.21 -7.44 32.70
CA LEU A 156 10.73 -6.71 33.86
C LEU A 156 10.36 -5.23 33.78
N ALA A 157 10.03 -4.66 34.92
CA ALA A 157 9.92 -3.22 35.13
C ALA A 157 10.95 -2.73 36.16
N VAL A 158 11.22 -1.43 36.14
CA VAL A 158 11.96 -0.77 37.23
C VAL A 158 11.00 0.12 37.99
N LYS A 159 11.05 0.00 39.32
CA LYS A 159 10.17 0.73 40.24
C LYS A 159 10.82 2.04 40.68
N CYS A 160 10.05 3.11 40.62
CA CYS A 160 10.45 4.39 41.20
C CYS A 160 10.37 4.33 42.73
N PRO A 161 11.44 4.68 43.48
CA PRO A 161 11.43 4.63 44.94
C PRO A 161 10.53 5.70 45.58
N VAL A 162 10.18 6.77 44.83
CA VAL A 162 9.37 7.88 45.35
C VAL A 162 7.88 7.67 45.08
N CYS A 163 7.50 7.43 43.82
CA CYS A 163 6.10 7.31 43.42
C CYS A 163 5.62 5.87 43.21
N GLY A 164 6.50 4.88 43.30
CA GLY A 164 6.14 3.46 43.13
C GLY A 164 5.78 3.03 41.70
N ARG A 165 5.83 3.93 40.71
CA ARG A 165 5.58 3.61 39.30
C ARG A 165 6.48 2.48 38.81
N LEU A 166 5.89 1.49 38.13
CA LEU A 166 6.58 0.42 37.43
C LEU A 166 6.69 0.78 35.94
N GLN A 167 7.91 0.92 35.44
CA GLN A 167 8.18 1.34 34.07
C GLN A 167 8.71 0.18 33.23
N SER A 168 7.99 -0.16 32.16
CA SER A 168 8.38 -1.16 31.16
C SER A 168 7.96 -0.68 29.76
N PRO A 169 8.90 -0.45 28.82
CA PRO A 169 10.34 -0.69 28.92
C PRO A 169 11.04 0.14 30.01
N PRO A 170 12.12 -0.39 30.62
CA PRO A 170 12.73 0.22 31.79
C PRO A 170 13.47 1.53 31.47
N ARG A 171 13.46 2.47 32.41
CA ARG A 171 14.22 3.74 32.34
C ARG A 171 15.11 3.88 33.57
N GLU A 172 16.33 4.41 33.38
CA GLU A 172 17.28 4.66 34.47
C GLU A 172 16.79 5.70 35.48
N ALA A 173 16.00 6.67 35.03
CA ALA A 173 15.39 7.69 35.86
C ALA A 173 13.87 7.72 35.65
N CYS A 174 13.13 7.97 36.73
CA CYS A 174 11.69 8.18 36.65
C CYS A 174 11.40 9.49 35.90
N ALA A 175 10.57 9.44 34.84
CA ALA A 175 10.26 10.62 34.04
C ALA A 175 9.52 11.73 34.82
N ILE A 176 8.79 11.35 35.88
CA ILE A 176 8.00 12.28 36.71
C ILE A 176 8.84 12.80 37.87
N CYS A 177 9.36 11.90 38.71
CA CYS A 177 10.09 12.27 39.93
C CYS A 177 11.55 12.69 39.65
N ARG A 178 12.09 12.39 38.46
CA ARG A 178 13.48 12.68 38.06
C ARG A 178 14.54 12.12 39.01
N VAL A 179 14.22 11.00 39.66
CA VAL A 179 15.14 10.24 40.53
C VAL A 179 15.58 8.96 39.84
N ARG A 180 16.75 8.43 40.23
CA ARG A 180 17.27 7.16 39.73
C ARG A 180 16.41 5.99 40.19
N ASN A 181 16.11 5.07 39.29
CA ASN A 181 15.43 3.81 39.61
C ASN A 181 16.47 2.71 39.84
N THR A 182 16.29 1.90 40.88
CA THR A 182 17.24 0.85 41.26
C THR A 182 16.59 -0.51 41.54
N GLU A 183 15.29 -0.52 41.89
CA GLU A 183 14.54 -1.74 42.22
C GLU A 183 13.91 -2.35 40.96
N TRP A 184 14.16 -3.64 40.73
CA TRP A 184 13.61 -4.39 39.59
C TRP A 184 12.49 -5.30 40.05
N VAL A 185 11.41 -5.34 39.27
CA VAL A 185 10.21 -6.12 39.56
C VAL A 185 9.80 -6.86 38.29
N GLU A 186 9.45 -8.14 38.41
CA GLU A 186 8.81 -8.89 37.33
C GLU A 186 7.31 -8.55 37.29
N ILE A 187 6.78 -8.29 36.10
CA ILE A 187 5.40 -7.85 35.87
C ILE A 187 4.73 -8.73 34.80
N GLY A 188 3.40 -8.67 34.71
CA GLY A 188 2.65 -9.48 33.75
C GLY A 188 2.91 -10.99 33.94
N PRO A 189 3.09 -11.77 32.86
CA PRO A 189 3.25 -11.34 31.46
C PRO A 189 1.93 -10.97 30.79
N LYS A 190 0.79 -11.23 31.44
CA LYS A 190 -0.54 -10.91 30.95
C LYS A 190 -0.87 -9.43 31.19
N GLY A 191 -1.85 -8.91 30.47
CA GLY A 191 -2.29 -7.53 30.63
C GLY A 191 -3.59 -7.22 29.92
N GLU A 192 -4.03 -5.97 30.04
CA GLU A 192 -5.25 -5.45 29.44
C GLU A 192 -4.92 -4.56 28.24
N MET A 193 -5.62 -4.73 27.12
CA MET A 193 -5.44 -3.88 25.95
C MET A 193 -5.95 -2.45 26.22
N ARG A 194 -5.08 -1.46 26.08
CA ARG A 194 -5.39 -0.03 26.26
C ARG A 194 -5.39 0.77 24.98
N MET A 195 -4.60 0.35 23.99
CA MET A 195 -4.48 1.01 22.70
C MET A 195 -4.44 -0.02 21.58
N LEU A 196 -5.05 0.33 20.45
CA LEU A 196 -5.00 -0.42 19.20
C LEU A 196 -4.92 0.57 18.04
N GLU A 197 -3.89 0.40 17.23
CA GLU A 197 -3.71 1.09 15.96
C GLU A 197 -3.80 0.08 14.82
N TYR A 198 -4.68 0.35 13.85
CA TYR A 198 -4.82 -0.44 12.64
C TYR A 198 -3.87 0.10 11.58
N CYS A 199 -2.85 -0.68 11.23
CA CYS A 199 -1.88 -0.31 10.21
C CYS A 199 -2.23 -0.94 8.86
N TYR A 200 -2.79 -0.13 7.96
CA TYR A 200 -3.09 -0.52 6.56
C TYR A 200 -1.97 -0.19 5.57
N TYR A 201 -0.97 0.60 6.01
CA TYR A 201 0.18 0.93 5.21
C TYR A 201 1.30 -0.10 5.43
N ALA A 202 1.73 -0.71 4.33
CA ALA A 202 2.78 -1.71 4.34
C ALA A 202 4.14 -1.01 4.36
N SER A 203 4.53 -0.50 5.54
CA SER A 203 5.86 0.10 5.73
C SER A 203 6.93 -1.00 5.69
N PRO A 204 8.02 -0.82 4.93
CA PRO A 204 9.15 -1.72 5.02
C PRO A 204 9.79 -1.61 6.41
N ASP A 205 10.23 -2.74 6.94
CA ASP A 205 11.06 -2.80 8.15
C ASP A 205 12.37 -2.05 7.87
N PRO A 206 12.75 -1.06 8.70
CA PRO A 206 13.93 -0.23 8.43
C PRO A 206 15.25 -1.01 8.59
N LEU A 207 15.25 -2.17 9.26
CA LEU A 207 16.42 -3.02 9.43
C LEU A 207 16.53 -4.07 8.32
N THR A 208 15.43 -4.70 7.92
CA THR A 208 15.47 -5.81 6.94
C THR A 208 15.05 -5.40 5.53
N GLY A 209 14.28 -4.32 5.39
CA GLY A 209 13.62 -3.92 4.14
C GLY A 209 12.39 -4.78 3.78
N GLU A 210 12.07 -5.79 4.59
CA GLU A 210 10.90 -6.64 4.36
C GLU A 210 9.62 -5.88 4.68
N THR A 211 8.60 -6.12 3.86
CA THR A 211 7.29 -5.49 4.06
C THR A 211 6.40 -6.42 4.87
N ARG A 212 5.79 -5.90 5.94
CA ARG A 212 4.83 -6.66 6.75
C ARG A 212 3.48 -6.71 6.05
N GLU A 213 2.80 -7.86 6.14
CA GLU A 213 1.43 -8.01 5.64
C GLU A 213 0.46 -7.09 6.39
N THR A 214 -0.44 -6.46 5.65
CA THR A 214 -1.45 -5.54 6.17
C THR A 214 -2.88 -6.10 5.98
N PRO A 215 -3.82 -5.78 6.89
CA PRO A 215 -3.63 -4.95 8.07
C PRO A 215 -2.99 -5.71 9.24
N TYR A 216 -2.22 -5.00 10.07
CA TYR A 216 -1.75 -5.51 11.36
C TYR A 216 -2.13 -4.55 12.49
N GLY A 217 -2.22 -5.08 13.72
CA GLY A 217 -2.55 -4.30 14.91
C GLY A 217 -1.32 -4.03 15.78
N ALA A 218 -0.91 -2.77 15.88
CA ALA A 218 0.01 -2.32 16.92
C ALA A 218 -0.80 -1.98 18.17
N ILE A 219 -0.45 -2.57 19.31
CA ILE A 219 -1.24 -2.50 20.54
C ILE A 219 -0.40 -2.04 21.72
N GLY A 220 -1.04 -1.28 22.60
CA GLY A 220 -0.53 -0.96 23.93
C GLY A 220 -1.22 -1.82 24.97
N ILE A 221 -0.45 -2.60 25.74
CA ILE A 221 -0.94 -3.48 26.81
C ILE A 221 -0.55 -2.90 28.16
N LEU A 222 -1.52 -2.67 29.04
CA LEU A 222 -1.22 -2.41 30.45
C LEU A 222 -1.00 -3.76 31.14
N LEU A 223 0.27 -4.12 31.33
CA LEU A 223 0.66 -5.38 31.96
C LEU A 223 0.28 -5.41 33.44
N ASP A 224 -0.05 -6.60 33.94
CA ASP A 224 -0.43 -6.77 35.34
C ASP A 224 0.67 -6.29 36.29
N GLY A 225 0.28 -5.49 37.28
CA GLY A 225 1.18 -4.79 38.18
C GLY A 225 1.45 -3.34 37.77
N CYS A 226 1.44 -3.02 36.47
CA CYS A 226 1.57 -1.64 35.99
C CYS A 226 0.27 -0.84 36.18
N LYS A 227 0.40 0.48 36.18
CA LYS A 227 -0.71 1.43 36.38
C LYS A 227 -0.61 2.59 35.40
N ASP A 228 -1.70 3.34 35.29
CA ASP A 228 -1.80 4.57 34.53
C ASP A 228 -1.38 4.37 33.05
N GLU A 229 -0.46 5.21 32.56
CA GLU A 229 -0.06 5.29 31.15
C GLU A 229 1.15 4.39 30.81
N GLU A 230 1.61 3.54 31.73
CA GLU A 230 2.77 2.65 31.52
C GLU A 230 2.38 1.42 30.68
N VAL A 231 2.07 1.66 29.41
CA VAL A 231 1.70 0.63 28.44
C VAL A 231 2.91 0.02 27.73
N PHE A 232 2.87 -1.30 27.59
CA PHE A 232 3.84 -2.08 26.84
C PHE A 232 3.39 -2.22 25.39
N TRP A 233 4.20 -1.76 24.45
CA TRP A 233 3.86 -1.82 23.02
C TRP A 233 4.29 -3.15 22.40
N HIS A 234 3.37 -3.76 21.65
CA HIS A 234 3.66 -4.95 20.86
C HIS A 234 2.66 -5.10 19.69
N LEU A 235 2.82 -6.14 18.89
CA LEU A 235 1.86 -6.58 17.88
C LEU A 235 0.81 -7.53 18.45
N LEU A 236 -0.41 -7.42 17.95
CA LEU A 236 -1.51 -8.37 18.16
C LEU A 236 -1.44 -9.52 17.13
N ARG A 237 -1.91 -10.71 17.51
CA ARG A 237 -2.13 -11.82 16.58
C ARG A 237 -3.06 -11.39 15.43
N PRO A 238 -2.65 -11.53 14.15
CA PRO A 238 -3.38 -10.93 13.03
C PRO A 238 -4.87 -11.34 12.90
N ASP A 239 -5.22 -12.60 13.15
CA ASP A 239 -6.59 -13.14 13.06
C ASP A 239 -7.52 -12.69 14.20
N GLN A 240 -7.00 -11.92 15.17
CA GLN A 240 -7.75 -11.39 16.32
C GLN A 240 -8.03 -9.89 16.23
N LEU A 241 -7.58 -9.23 15.16
CA LEU A 241 -7.69 -7.77 14.99
C LEU A 241 -9.12 -7.23 15.10
N GLY A 242 -10.12 -8.01 14.68
CA GLY A 242 -11.54 -7.66 14.81
C GLY A 242 -12.25 -8.20 16.06
N LYS A 243 -11.53 -8.89 16.96
CA LYS A 243 -12.10 -9.61 18.12
C LYS A 243 -11.78 -8.95 19.47
N VAL A 244 -10.85 -8.01 19.48
CA VAL A 244 -10.36 -7.34 20.69
C VAL A 244 -11.09 -6.01 20.93
N LYS A 245 -11.12 -5.55 22.19
CA LYS A 245 -11.73 -4.30 22.64
C LYS A 245 -10.74 -3.48 23.46
N MET A 246 -10.61 -2.19 23.16
CA MET A 246 -9.78 -1.27 23.93
C MET A 246 -10.44 -0.93 25.27
N GLY A 247 -9.67 -1.02 26.35
CA GLY A 247 -10.05 -0.47 27.64
C GLY A 247 -9.89 1.04 27.67
N SER A 248 -10.72 1.73 28.43
CA SER A 248 -10.68 3.19 28.57
C SER A 248 -11.01 3.64 29.99
N VAL A 249 -10.51 4.81 30.36
CA VAL A 249 -10.89 5.51 31.58
C VAL A 249 -11.35 6.90 31.17
N LEU A 250 -12.67 7.14 31.23
CA LEU A 250 -13.28 8.41 30.83
C LEU A 250 -14.14 8.94 31.97
N ASN A 251 -13.86 10.15 32.43
CA ASN A 251 -14.59 10.79 33.54
C ASN A 251 -14.72 9.90 34.79
N GLY A 252 -13.66 9.18 35.14
CA GLY A 252 -13.65 8.24 36.28
C GLY A 252 -14.35 6.90 36.03
N LYS A 253 -15.03 6.71 34.90
CA LYS A 253 -15.60 5.41 34.51
C LYS A 253 -14.55 4.55 33.83
N VAL A 254 -14.30 3.38 34.41
CA VAL A 254 -13.38 2.37 33.86
C VAL A 254 -14.16 1.40 32.98
N THR A 255 -13.74 1.26 31.73
CA THR A 255 -14.14 0.18 30.83
C THR A 255 -12.93 -0.72 30.62
N HIS A 256 -13.07 -1.99 30.97
CA HIS A 256 -11.99 -2.95 30.80
C HIS A 256 -11.86 -3.40 29.35
N GLY A 257 -10.62 -3.42 28.86
CA GLY A 257 -10.25 -3.96 27.57
C GLY A 257 -10.13 -5.49 27.56
N THR A 258 -9.87 -6.04 26.38
CA THR A 258 -9.58 -7.46 26.22
C THR A 258 -8.29 -7.85 26.94
N ARG A 259 -8.32 -8.99 27.63
CA ARG A 259 -7.16 -9.59 28.28
C ARG A 259 -6.28 -10.28 27.24
N LEU A 260 -4.97 -10.03 27.33
CA LEU A 260 -3.98 -10.52 26.39
C LEU A 260 -2.83 -11.20 27.13
N ARG A 261 -2.25 -12.21 26.48
CA ARG A 261 -1.02 -12.89 26.92
C ARG A 261 0.01 -12.93 25.78
N PRO A 262 1.32 -12.90 26.08
CA PRO A 262 2.34 -12.99 25.05
C PRO A 262 2.49 -14.43 24.56
N VAL A 263 2.75 -14.55 23.27
CA VAL A 263 3.28 -15.76 22.65
C VAL A 263 4.75 -15.52 22.40
N TRP A 264 5.60 -16.35 22.99
CA TRP A 264 7.05 -16.23 22.89
C TRP A 264 7.57 -16.94 21.65
N ASN A 265 8.56 -16.35 20.97
CA ASN A 265 9.28 -17.05 19.91
C ASN A 265 10.08 -18.22 20.47
N GLU A 266 10.25 -19.29 19.67
CA GLU A 266 11.02 -20.47 20.08
C GLU A 266 12.49 -20.13 20.32
N ARG A 267 13.09 -19.44 19.35
CA ARG A 267 14.44 -18.89 19.43
C ARG A 267 14.40 -17.47 19.97
N ARG A 268 14.97 -17.27 21.15
CA ARG A 268 15.05 -15.97 21.83
C ARG A 268 16.48 -15.47 21.88
N THR A 269 16.72 -14.26 21.40
CA THR A 269 18.04 -13.68 21.15
C THR A 269 18.31 -12.42 21.96
N GLY A 270 17.34 -11.95 22.75
CA GLY A 270 17.45 -10.78 23.61
C GLY A 270 17.07 -9.53 22.86
N THR A 271 15.93 -9.59 22.17
CA THR A 271 15.34 -8.47 21.44
C THR A 271 13.85 -8.38 21.81
N ILE A 272 13.17 -7.32 21.38
CA ILE A 272 11.72 -7.23 21.57
C ILE A 272 10.98 -8.37 20.85
N GLU A 273 11.56 -8.88 19.76
CA GLU A 273 11.02 -10.01 18.98
C GLU A 273 11.11 -11.35 19.70
N ASP A 274 11.71 -11.44 20.90
CA ASP A 274 11.60 -12.63 21.73
C ASP A 274 10.13 -12.92 22.10
N ILE A 275 9.29 -11.89 22.09
CA ILE A 275 7.83 -12.00 22.03
C ILE A 275 7.41 -11.96 20.55
N LYS A 276 6.68 -12.98 20.09
CA LYS A 276 6.20 -13.09 18.72
C LYS A 276 5.04 -12.14 18.46
N TYR A 277 4.06 -12.13 19.37
CA TYR A 277 2.90 -11.24 19.41
C TYR A 277 2.17 -11.45 20.75
N PHE A 278 1.12 -10.66 21.00
CA PHE A 278 0.13 -10.95 22.04
C PHE A 278 -1.14 -11.51 21.41
N GLU A 279 -1.84 -12.37 22.15
CA GLU A 279 -3.13 -12.93 21.76
C GLU A 279 -4.12 -12.88 22.92
N ILE A 280 -5.41 -13.00 22.60
CA ILE A 280 -6.49 -13.11 23.59
C ILE A 280 -6.14 -14.20 24.61
N ASP A 281 -6.21 -13.82 25.88
CA ASP A 281 -6.07 -14.71 27.02
C ASP A 281 -7.43 -15.38 27.28
N GLU A 282 -7.64 -16.55 26.66
CA GLU A 282 -8.80 -17.44 26.88
C GLU A 282 -8.82 -18.05 28.28
#